data_AF-A0A847YT13-F1
#
_entry.id   AF-A0A847YT13-F1
#
_cell.length_a   1.000
_cell.length_b   1.000
_cell.length_c   1.000
_cell.angle_alpha   90.00
_cell.angle_beta   90.00
_cell.angle_gamma   90.00
#
_symmetry.space_group_name_H-M   'P 1'
#
loop_
_entity.id
_entity.type
_entity.pdbx_description
1 polymer ?
#
loop_
_entity_poly.entity_id
_entity_poly.type
_entity_poly.pdbx_seq_one_letter_code
_entity_poly.pdbx_strand_id
1 'polypeptide(L)'
;MQVAKYKGFTLDNFCNKIGLTYGNFKGKAKETPINSDAIVNILSIIPDINIEWLLTGEGPMLRNDDGSNDAKLAQVVPVVEQSCAQCAIKDKLIESQQATIEAQRETINLLKQELKACGNSKKPPLPDTLPAEVTAKLKKD
;
A
#
# COMPACT_ATOMS: atom_id res chain seq x y z
N MET A 1 -28.27 -17.32 12.84
CA MET A 1 -27.41 -16.14 12.67
C MET A 1 -27.90 -15.00 13.56
N GLN A 2 -27.11 -14.62 14.56
CA GLN A 2 -27.45 -13.57 15.53
C GLN A 2 -27.33 -12.16 14.91
N VAL A 3 -26.28 -11.96 14.10
CA VAL A 3 -25.98 -10.73 13.36
C VAL A 3 -27.14 -10.23 12.49
N ALA A 4 -27.80 -11.15 11.77
CA ALA A 4 -28.95 -10.82 10.94
C ALA A 4 -30.11 -10.25 11.77
N LYS A 5 -30.36 -10.83 12.95
CA LYS A 5 -31.41 -10.37 13.87
C LYS A 5 -31.10 -8.98 14.43
N TYR A 6 -29.83 -8.74 14.79
CA TYR A 6 -29.39 -7.45 15.32
C TYR A 6 -29.66 -6.30 14.36
N LYS A 7 -29.40 -6.47 13.05
CA LYS A 7 -29.74 -5.45 12.04
C LYS A 7 -31.19 -5.52 11.52
N GLY A 8 -32.04 -6.38 12.10
CA GLY A 8 -33.43 -6.53 11.67
C GLY A 8 -33.63 -7.18 10.30
N PHE A 9 -32.63 -7.88 9.78
CA PHE A 9 -32.76 -8.61 8.53
C PHE A 9 -33.45 -9.97 8.74
N THR A 10 -34.30 -10.34 7.77
CA THR A 10 -34.71 -11.74 7.64
C THR A 10 -33.49 -12.58 7.28
N LEU A 11 -33.48 -13.84 7.71
CA LEU A 11 -32.35 -14.73 7.51
C LEU A 11 -32.00 -14.89 6.02
N ASP A 12 -33.02 -15.05 5.18
CA ASP A 12 -32.85 -15.23 3.74
C ASP A 12 -32.26 -13.98 3.06
N ASN A 13 -32.82 -12.80 3.36
CA ASN A 13 -32.32 -11.53 2.86
C ASN A 13 -30.86 -11.30 3.29
N PHE A 14 -30.53 -11.63 4.54
CA PHE A 14 -29.17 -11.50 5.02
C PHE A 14 -28.21 -12.43 4.30
N CYS A 15 -28.57 -13.71 4.13
CA CYS A 15 -27.75 -14.67 3.37
C CYS A 15 -27.46 -14.12 1.97
N ASN A 16 -28.49 -13.67 1.24
CA ASN A 16 -28.32 -13.13 -0.09
C ASN A 16 -27.39 -11.89 -0.11
N LYS A 17 -27.52 -11.01 0.88
CA LYS A 17 -26.66 -9.81 1.01
C LYS A 17 -25.18 -10.13 1.23
N ILE A 18 -24.87 -11.22 1.94
CA ILE A 18 -23.49 -11.64 2.16
C ILE A 18 -22.94 -12.54 1.04
N GLY A 19 -23.72 -12.77 -0.01
CA GLY A 19 -23.33 -13.63 -1.14
C GLY A 19 -23.44 -15.12 -0.84
N LEU A 20 -24.24 -15.50 0.15
CA LEU A 20 -24.49 -16.90 0.53
C LEU A 20 -25.97 -17.25 0.38
N THR A 21 -26.27 -18.54 0.43
CA THR A 21 -27.65 -19.02 0.46
C THR A 21 -27.97 -19.58 1.85
N TYR A 22 -29.26 -19.72 2.17
CA TYR A 22 -29.66 -20.39 3.40
C TYR A 22 -29.12 -21.83 3.51
N GLY A 23 -28.87 -22.49 2.37
CA GLY A 23 -28.26 -23.82 2.32
C GLY A 23 -26.85 -23.87 2.94
N ASN A 24 -26.08 -22.77 2.85
CA ASN A 24 -24.74 -22.68 3.44
C ASN A 24 -24.73 -22.83 4.97
N PHE A 25 -25.86 -22.57 5.63
CA PHE A 25 -25.99 -22.63 7.09
C PHE A 25 -26.75 -23.87 7.58
N LYS A 26 -26.87 -24.91 6.74
CA LYS A 26 -27.61 -26.15 7.04
C LYS A 26 -26.77 -27.41 6.84
N GLY A 27 -27.18 -28.50 7.48
CA GLY A 27 -26.61 -29.83 7.26
C GLY A 27 -25.10 -29.85 7.52
N LYS A 28 -24.33 -30.40 6.56
CA LYS A 28 -22.86 -30.41 6.60
C LYS A 28 -22.23 -29.05 6.27
N ALA A 29 -22.94 -28.18 5.55
CA ALA A 29 -22.42 -26.88 5.13
C ALA A 29 -22.18 -25.95 6.32
N LYS A 30 -22.92 -26.12 7.43
CA LYS A 30 -22.71 -25.37 8.68
C LYS A 30 -21.32 -25.56 9.30
N GLU A 31 -20.64 -26.65 8.96
CA GLU A 31 -19.28 -26.97 9.44
C GLU A 31 -18.21 -26.48 8.47
N THR A 32 -18.62 -25.97 7.31
CA THR A 32 -17.71 -25.32 6.38
C THR A 32 -17.41 -23.92 6.88
N PRO A 33 -16.14 -23.50 6.92
CA PRO A 33 -15.79 -22.12 7.24
C PRO A 33 -16.49 -21.15 6.29
N ILE A 34 -16.83 -19.98 6.81
CA ILE A 34 -17.31 -18.88 5.99
C ILE A 34 -16.18 -18.41 5.07
N ASN A 35 -16.48 -18.12 3.80
CA ASN A 35 -15.48 -17.64 2.86
C ASN A 35 -15.11 -16.17 3.13
N SER A 36 -13.97 -15.73 2.58
CA SER A 36 -13.45 -14.37 2.75
C SER A 36 -14.41 -13.30 2.24
N ASP A 37 -15.08 -13.55 1.12
CA ASP A 37 -15.98 -12.57 0.51
C ASP A 37 -17.20 -12.31 1.39
N ALA A 38 -17.75 -13.34 2.01
CA ALA A 38 -18.85 -13.21 2.94
C ALA A 38 -18.42 -12.45 4.19
N ILE A 39 -17.19 -12.62 4.68
CA ILE A 39 -16.65 -11.81 5.79
C ILE A 39 -16.59 -10.33 5.39
N VAL A 40 -16.03 -10.01 4.21
CA VAL A 40 -15.96 -8.63 3.71
C VAL A 40 -17.35 -8.02 3.58
N ASN A 41 -18.32 -8.77 3.06
CA ASN A 41 -19.70 -8.32 2.94
C ASN A 41 -20.35 -8.07 4.30
N ILE A 42 -20.12 -8.95 5.29
CA ILE A 42 -20.63 -8.77 6.66
C ILE A 42 -20.07 -7.49 7.27
N LEU A 43 -18.75 -7.28 7.21
CA LEU A 43 -18.07 -6.11 7.74
C LEU A 43 -18.50 -4.81 7.03
N SER A 44 -18.89 -4.90 5.76
CA SER A 44 -19.41 -3.77 4.98
C SER A 44 -20.83 -3.38 5.40
N ILE A 45 -21.68 -4.35 5.75
CA ILE A 45 -23.05 -4.11 6.20
C ILE A 45 -23.07 -3.67 7.68
N ILE A 46 -22.13 -4.15 8.47
CA ILE A 46 -22.08 -4.04 9.93
C ILE A 46 -20.64 -3.69 10.35
N PRO A 47 -20.23 -2.44 10.20
CA PRO A 47 -18.85 -2.03 10.52
C PRO A 47 -18.57 -2.05 12.03
N ASP A 48 -19.62 -2.06 12.86
CA ASP A 48 -19.58 -2.11 14.31
C ASP A 48 -19.33 -3.53 14.88
N ILE A 49 -19.31 -4.57 14.03
CA ILE A 49 -19.12 -5.95 14.47
C ILE A 49 -17.67 -6.21 14.90
N ASN A 50 -17.51 -7.00 15.95
CA ASN A 50 -16.21 -7.51 16.36
C ASN A 50 -15.79 -8.68 15.45
N ILE A 51 -14.62 -8.56 14.82
CA ILE A 51 -14.10 -9.59 13.92
C ILE A 51 -13.68 -10.86 14.66
N GLU A 52 -13.19 -10.73 15.90
CA GLU A 52 -12.81 -11.88 16.72
C GLU A 52 -14.05 -12.74 17.01
N TRP A 53 -15.11 -12.11 17.52
CA TRP A 53 -16.40 -12.76 17.72
C TRP A 53 -16.97 -13.37 16.43
N LEU A 54 -16.82 -12.70 15.29
CA LEU A 54 -17.31 -13.23 14.01
C LEU A 54 -16.60 -14.53 13.60
N LEU A 55 -15.31 -14.64 13.89
CA LEU A 55 -14.46 -15.77 13.48
C LEU A 55 -14.46 -16.91 14.50
N THR A 56 -14.44 -16.60 15.79
CA THR A 56 -14.31 -17.58 16.88
C THR A 56 -15.62 -17.83 17.62
N GLY A 57 -16.56 -16.89 17.56
CA GLY A 57 -17.75 -16.88 18.40
C GLY A 57 -17.48 -16.43 19.84
N GLU A 58 -16.26 -16.02 20.17
CA GLU A 58 -15.85 -15.62 21.52
C GLU A 58 -15.87 -14.09 21.69
N GLY A 59 -16.15 -13.62 22.92
CA GLY A 59 -16.19 -12.20 23.25
C GLY A 59 -17.49 -11.47 22.88
N PRO A 60 -17.49 -10.12 22.89
CA PRO A 60 -18.66 -9.31 22.57
C PRO A 60 -18.89 -9.25 21.05
N MET A 61 -20.17 -9.30 20.64
CA MET A 61 -20.56 -9.24 19.23
C MET A 61 -20.22 -7.88 18.58
N LEU A 62 -20.37 -6.79 19.32
CA LEU A 62 -20.11 -5.43 18.86
C LEU A 62 -18.89 -4.86 19.57
N ARG A 63 -18.16 -3.99 18.88
CA ARG A 63 -16.90 -3.41 19.39
C ARG A 63 -17.10 -2.39 20.52
N ASN A 64 -18.31 -1.85 20.67
CA ASN A 64 -18.64 -0.76 21.59
C ASN A 64 -19.81 -1.10 22.54
N ASP A 65 -20.08 -2.40 22.76
CA ASP A 65 -21.19 -2.84 23.64
C ASP A 65 -20.87 -2.64 25.15
N ASP A 66 -19.69 -2.11 25.45
CA ASP A 66 -19.22 -1.73 26.78
C ASP A 66 -19.79 -0.37 27.21
N GLY A 67 -21.13 -0.26 27.27
CA GLY A 67 -21.87 0.62 28.19
C GLY A 67 -21.50 2.11 28.31
N SER A 68 -20.64 2.66 27.48
CA SER A 68 -20.19 4.05 27.55
C SER A 68 -20.95 4.88 26.52
N ASN A 69 -22.12 5.33 26.95
CA ASN A 69 -22.80 6.43 26.28
C ASN A 69 -21.95 7.70 26.47
N ASP A 70 -21.20 8.09 25.46
CA ASP A 70 -20.91 9.51 25.24
C ASP A 70 -20.91 9.82 23.74
N ALA A 71 -21.80 10.73 23.38
CA ALA A 71 -21.99 11.22 22.04
C ALA A 71 -20.75 11.97 21.54
N LYS A 72 -20.17 11.54 20.41
CA LYS A 72 -19.63 12.50 19.43
C LYS A 72 -19.53 11.93 18.01
N LEU A 73 -20.11 12.71 17.10
CA LEU A 73 -20.02 12.71 15.64
C LEU A 73 -18.71 12.15 15.05
N ALA A 74 -18.87 11.47 13.92
CA ALA A 74 -17.94 11.44 12.78
C ALA A 74 -16.45 11.33 13.16
N GLN A 75 -15.99 10.11 13.42
CA GLN A 75 -14.56 9.82 13.32
C GLN A 75 -14.32 9.06 12.02
N VAL A 76 -13.85 9.83 11.04
CA VAL A 76 -12.91 9.40 10.02
C VAL A 76 -12.01 8.33 10.67
N VAL A 77 -11.97 7.14 10.08
CA VAL A 77 -11.02 6.08 10.45
C VAL A 77 -9.69 6.72 10.84
N PRO A 78 -9.27 6.65 12.12
CA PRO A 78 -7.87 6.91 12.42
C PRO A 78 -7.16 5.73 11.77
N VAL A 79 -6.56 5.99 10.61
CA VAL A 79 -5.40 5.23 10.16
C VAL A 79 -4.56 5.06 11.41
N VAL A 80 -4.38 3.81 11.82
CA VAL A 80 -3.61 3.44 12.99
C VAL A 80 -2.27 4.13 12.86
N GLU A 81 -2.11 5.23 13.58
CA GLU A 81 -0.82 5.85 13.85
C GLU A 81 -0.17 4.94 14.90
N GLN A 82 0.19 3.75 14.47
CA GLN A 82 1.26 3.02 15.10
C GLN A 82 2.50 3.88 14.85
N SER A 83 2.74 4.81 15.79
CA SER A 83 4.02 5.45 16.00
C SER A 83 5.04 4.34 16.29
N CYS A 84 5.47 3.68 15.23
CA CYS A 84 6.62 2.80 15.25
C CYS A 84 7.84 3.72 15.39
N ALA A 85 8.77 3.37 16.28
CA ALA A 85 10.06 4.07 16.41
C ALA A 85 10.82 4.22 15.08
N GLN A 86 10.42 3.46 14.05
CA GLN A 86 10.88 3.57 12.67
C GLN A 86 10.44 4.85 11.93
N CYS A 87 9.36 5.53 12.33
CA CYS A 87 8.85 6.70 11.61
C CYS A 87 9.75 7.94 11.80
N ALA A 88 10.14 8.25 13.05
CA ALA A 88 11.06 9.36 13.33
C ALA A 88 12.44 9.21 12.67
N ILE A 89 12.88 7.98 12.42
CA ILE A 89 14.14 7.70 11.71
C ILE A 89 13.94 7.90 10.19
N LYS A 90 12.79 7.50 9.65
CA LYS A 90 12.45 7.69 8.24
C LYS A 90 12.25 9.16 7.88
N ASP A 91 11.66 9.97 8.75
CA ASP A 91 11.45 11.40 8.47
C ASP A 91 12.78 12.15 8.31
N LYS A 92 13.73 11.92 9.21
CA LYS A 92 15.10 12.46 9.08
C LYS A 92 15.83 11.95 7.84
N LEU A 93 15.59 10.69 7.48
CA LEU A 93 16.17 10.10 6.27
C LEU A 93 15.58 10.74 5.01
N ILE A 94 14.27 11.00 4.99
CA ILE A 94 13.57 11.66 3.89
C ILE A 94 14.11 13.09 3.72
N GLU A 95 14.24 13.86 4.79
CA GLU A 95 14.80 15.22 4.74
C GLU A 95 16.23 15.23 4.16
N SER A 96 17.07 14.31 4.63
CA SER A 96 18.45 14.18 4.15
C SER A 96 18.54 13.76 2.68
N GLN A 97 17.71 12.80 2.26
CA GLN A 97 17.63 12.36 0.87
C GLN A 97 17.11 13.47 -0.03
N GLN A 98 16.10 14.22 0.41
CA GLN A 98 15.50 15.32 -0.33
C GLN A 98 16.50 16.45 -0.57
N ALA A 99 17.26 16.84 0.45
CA ALA A 99 18.33 17.82 0.32
C ALA A 99 19.42 17.36 -0.68
N THR A 100 19.77 16.07 -0.66
CA THR A 100 20.75 15.50 -1.60
C THR A 100 20.21 15.53 -3.04
N ILE A 101 18.94 15.20 -3.24
CA ILE A 101 18.29 15.25 -4.56
C ILE A 101 18.29 16.69 -5.11
N GLU A 102 18.05 17.69 -4.26
CA GLU A 102 18.05 19.10 -4.66
C GLU A 102 19.45 19.56 -5.07
N ALA A 103 20.48 19.29 -4.26
CA ALA A 103 21.86 19.61 -4.60
C ALA A 103 22.33 18.92 -5.91
N GLN A 104 21.93 17.67 -6.12
CA GLN A 104 22.22 16.94 -7.36
C GLN A 104 21.51 17.56 -8.57
N ARG A 105 20.24 17.96 -8.42
CA ARG A 105 19.47 18.62 -9.48
C ARG A 105 20.10 19.96 -9.89
N GLU A 106 20.56 20.75 -8.94
CA GLU A 106 21.26 22.01 -9.21
C GLU A 106 22.55 21.77 -9.97
N THR A 107 23.37 20.81 -9.52
CA THR A 107 24.62 20.43 -10.20
C THR A 107 24.35 19.98 -11.64
N ILE A 108 23.34 19.13 -11.85
CA ILE A 108 22.94 18.68 -13.20
C ILE A 108 22.52 19.87 -14.07
N ASN A 109 21.79 20.83 -13.50
CA ASN A 109 21.35 22.02 -14.24
C ASN A 109 22.53 22.91 -14.64
N LEU A 110 23.49 23.13 -13.74
CA LEU A 110 24.71 23.89 -14.02
C LEU A 110 25.54 23.19 -15.12
N LEU A 111 25.80 21.89 -14.97
CA LEU A 111 26.53 21.11 -15.97
C LEU A 111 25.83 21.14 -17.34
N LYS A 112 24.49 21.05 -17.37
CA LYS A 112 23.72 21.20 -18.62
C LYS A 112 23.86 22.58 -19.25
N GLN A 113 23.89 23.64 -18.44
CA GLN A 113 24.11 25.01 -18.93
C GLN A 113 25.52 25.19 -19.47
N GLU A 114 26.54 24.67 -18.78
CA GLU A 114 27.93 24.69 -19.24
C GLU A 114 28.11 23.91 -20.55
N LEU A 115 27.48 22.74 -20.69
CA LEU A 115 27.49 21.98 -21.94
C LEU A 115 26.79 22.73 -23.08
N LYS A 116 25.70 23.45 -22.79
CA LYS A 116 24.99 24.29 -23.77
C LYS A 116 25.81 25.52 -24.17
N ALA A 117 26.57 26.10 -23.25
CA ALA A 117 27.48 27.21 -23.51
C ALA A 117 28.73 26.76 -24.30
N CYS A 118 29.26 25.57 -24.00
CA CYS A 118 30.41 24.97 -24.69
C CYS A 118 30.04 24.42 -26.09
N GLY A 119 28.75 24.14 -26.35
CA GLY A 119 28.22 23.72 -27.66
C GLY A 119 28.31 24.78 -28.78
N ASN A 120 28.67 26.03 -28.47
CA ASN A 120 28.78 27.11 -29.46
C ASN A 120 30.22 27.46 -29.88
N SER A 121 31.26 26.84 -29.31
CA SER A 121 32.61 26.91 -29.88
C SER A 121 32.83 25.77 -30.86
N LYS A 122 32.72 26.11 -32.15
CA LYS A 122 33.16 25.37 -33.35
C LYS A 122 34.03 24.15 -33.02
N LYS A 123 33.50 22.95 -33.28
CA LYS A 123 34.29 21.71 -33.38
C LYS A 123 35.52 22.01 -34.25
N PRO A 124 36.75 21.99 -33.73
CA PRO A 124 37.93 22.05 -34.57
C PRO A 124 37.86 20.86 -35.54
N PRO A 125 38.23 21.01 -36.82
CA PRO A 125 38.24 19.89 -37.73
C PRO A 125 39.14 18.81 -37.13
N LEU A 126 38.62 17.59 -37.07
CA LEU A 126 39.42 16.42 -36.69
C LEU A 126 40.71 16.45 -37.53
N PRO A 127 41.90 16.34 -36.92
CA PRO A 127 43.09 16.15 -37.72
C PRO A 127 42.98 14.80 -38.43
N ASP A 128 42.76 14.86 -39.74
CA ASP A 128 43.05 13.77 -40.66
C ASP A 128 44.54 13.49 -40.55
N THR A 129 44.92 12.46 -39.79
CA THR A 129 46.06 11.57 -40.03
C THR A 129 46.28 10.68 -38.81
N LEU A 130 46.03 9.38 -39.00
CA LEU A 130 46.61 8.33 -38.17
C LEU A 130 48.13 8.31 -38.45
N PRO A 131 49.00 8.46 -37.44
CA PRO A 131 50.41 8.12 -37.61
C PRO A 131 50.50 6.61 -37.83
N ALA A 132 50.94 6.21 -39.01
CA ALA A 132 51.23 4.84 -39.36
C ALA A 132 52.49 4.36 -38.63
N GLU A 133 52.40 4.01 -37.35
CA GLU A 133 53.56 3.39 -36.68
C GLU A 133 53.25 2.58 -35.42
N VAL A 134 52.32 1.61 -35.49
CA VAL A 134 52.49 0.34 -34.74
C VAL A 134 51.82 -0.80 -35.51
N THR A 135 52.32 -1.09 -36.71
CA THR A 135 52.18 -2.44 -37.29
C THR A 135 53.33 -3.31 -36.83
N ALA A 136 53.00 -4.53 -36.40
CA ALA A 136 53.88 -5.67 -36.08
C ALA A 136 54.30 -5.86 -34.61
N LYS A 137 53.47 -6.61 -33.86
CA LYS A 137 53.94 -7.73 -33.02
C LYS A 137 52.76 -8.56 -32.47
N LEU A 138 52.08 -9.29 -33.35
CA LEU A 138 51.33 -10.50 -32.99
C LEU A 138 51.47 -11.50 -34.14
N LYS A 139 52.65 -12.12 -34.23
CA LYS A 139 52.86 -13.39 -34.93
C LYS A 139 54.06 -14.12 -34.31
N LYS A 140 53.74 -14.95 -33.30
CA LYS A 140 54.47 -16.04 -32.65
C LYS A 140 53.77 -16.19 -31.29
N ASP A 141 53.12 -17.30 -30.95
CA ASP A 141 53.37 -18.70 -31.33
C ASP A 141 52.06 -19.46 -31.64
#